data_AF-A0A2V3VWZ3-F1
#
_entry.id   AF-A0A2V3VWZ3-F1
#
_cell.length_a   1.000
_cell.length_b   1.000
_cell.length_c   1.000
_cell.angle_alpha   90.00
_cell.angle_beta   90.00
_cell.angle_gamma   90.00
#
_symmetry.space_group_name_H-M   'P 1'
#
loop_
_entity.id
_entity.type
_entity.pdbx_description
1 polymer ?
#
loop_
_entity_poly.entity_id
_entity_poly.type
_entity_poly.pdbx_seq_one_letter_code
_entity_poly.pdbx_strand_id
1 'polypeptide(L)' 'MRITHFFVVAAVVTLVACGGKPTAPETPDPEAYGKTIQPFHQIPAGDQEGGGKARSTEEKSNY' A
#
# COMPACT_ATOMS: atom_id res chain seq x y z
N MET A 1 -32.15 -16.20 -24.88
CA MET A 1 -32.24 -14.93 -24.11
C MET A 1 -32.18 -15.10 -22.59
N ARG A 2 -32.78 -16.12 -21.95
CA ARG A 2 -32.72 -16.24 -20.47
C ARG A 2 -31.30 -16.37 -19.90
N ILE A 3 -30.44 -17.15 -20.55
CA ILE A 3 -29.05 -17.38 -20.12
C ILE A 3 -28.17 -16.13 -20.18
N THR A 4 -28.36 -15.26 -21.18
CA THR A 4 -27.55 -14.03 -21.30
C THR A 4 -27.79 -13.08 -20.13
N HIS A 5 -29.00 -13.06 -19.56
CA HIS A 5 -29.30 -12.25 -18.38
C HIS A 5 -28.56 -12.77 -17.13
N PHE A 6 -28.41 -14.09 -16.98
CA PHE A 6 -27.62 -14.66 -15.89
C PHE A 6 -26.15 -14.27 -15.98
N PHE A 7 -25.57 -14.26 -17.18
CA PHE A 7 -24.18 -13.83 -17.37
C PHE A 7 -23.99 -12.35 -17.06
N VAL A 8 -24.93 -11.49 -17.44
CA VAL A 8 -24.88 -10.06 -17.10
C VAL A 8 -24.95 -9.84 -15.59
N VAL A 9 -25.88 -10.51 -14.90
CA VAL A 9 -26.00 -10.41 -13.44
C VAL A 9 -24.73 -10.90 -12.74
N ALA A 10 -24.17 -12.03 -13.19
CA ALA A 10 -22.93 -12.56 -12.63
C ALA A 10 -21.75 -11.58 -12.80
N ALA A 11 -21.59 -10.98 -13.99
CA ALA A 11 -20.53 -10.03 -14.27
C ALA A 11 -20.63 -8.76 -13.40
N VAL A 12 -21.85 -8.24 -13.20
CA VAL A 12 -22.10 -7.09 -12.32
C VAL A 12 -21.74 -7.42 -10.88
N VAL A 13 -22.14 -8.59 -10.37
CA VAL A 13 -21.82 -9.03 -9.00
C VAL A 13 -20.31 -9.15 -8.81
N THR A 14 -19.58 -9.70 -9.78
CA THR A 14 -18.11 -9.81 -9.71
C THR A 14 -17.40 -8.45 -9.71
N LEU A 15 -17.91 -7.47 -10.47
CA LEU A 15 -17.33 -6.12 -10.52
C LEU A 15 -17.55 -5.36 -9.20
N VAL A 16 -18.74 -5.46 -8.62
CA VAL A 16 -19.05 -4.81 -7.33
C VAL A 16 -18.29 -5.47 -6.17
N ALA A 17 -18.13 -6.80 -6.19
CA ALA A 17 -17.40 -7.53 -5.16
C ALA A 17 -15.90 -7.25 -5.17
N CYS A 18 -15.30 -7.04 -6.35
CA CYS A 18 -13.85 -6.86 -6.48
C CYS A 18 -13.40 -5.39 -6.64
N GLY A 19 -14.31 -4.46 -6.96
CA GLY A 19 -13.97 -3.08 -7.35
C GLY A 19 -14.33 -1.99 -6.32
N GLY A 20 -14.92 -2.34 -5.17
CA GLY A 20 -15.56 -1.37 -4.29
C GLY A 20 -14.67 -0.68 -3.26
N LYS A 21 -13.46 -1.18 -2.99
CA LYS A 21 -12.53 -0.53 -2.08
C LYS A 21 -11.37 0.06 -2.87
N PRO A 22 -11.18 1.39 -2.85
CA PRO A 22 -9.92 1.98 -3.25
C PRO A 22 -8.79 1.27 -2.49
N THR A 23 -7.80 0.74 -3.21
CA THR A 23 -6.58 0.21 -2.59
C THR A 23 -5.75 1.33 -1.97
N ALA A 24 -5.99 2.57 -2.42
CA ALA A 24 -5.50 3.77 -1.77
C ALA A 24 -6.35 4.07 -0.53
N PRO A 25 -5.74 4.39 0.62
CA PRO A 25 -6.50 4.78 1.80
C PRO A 25 -7.32 6.05 1.52
N GLU A 26 -8.53 6.10 2.07
CA GLU A 26 -9.45 7.26 1.95
C GLU A 26 -8.84 8.55 2.52
N THR A 27 -7.92 8.41 3.46
CA THR A 27 -7.23 9.52 4.12
C THR A 27 -5.73 9.22 4.24
N PRO A 28 -4.85 10.24 4.14
CA PRO A 28 -3.44 10.07 4.46
C PRO A 28 -3.29 9.52 5.88
N ASP A 29 -2.46 8.49 6.04
CA ASP A 29 -2.09 7.98 7.35
C ASP A 29 -1.26 9.05 8.09
N PRO A 30 -1.77 9.62 9.20
CA PRO A 30 -1.03 10.62 9.97
C PRO A 30 0.30 10.06 10.51
N GLU A 31 0.38 8.76 10.77
CA GLU A 31 1.60 8.11 11.27
C GLU A 31 2.67 7.94 10.18
N ALA A 32 2.26 7.96 8.91
CA ALA A 32 3.18 7.92 7.77
C ALA A 32 3.83 9.30 7.51
N TYR A 33 3.26 10.38 8.03
CA TYR A 33 3.79 11.72 7.84
C TYR A 33 5.12 11.92 8.59
N GLY A 34 6.11 12.54 7.93
CA GLY A 34 7.43 12.78 8.53
C GLY A 34 8.31 11.54 8.67
N LYS A 35 7.87 10.36 8.21
CA LYS A 35 8.75 9.20 8.07
C LYS A 35 9.72 9.44 6.92
N THR A 36 11.00 9.15 7.16
CA THR A 36 12.00 9.12 6.10
C THR A 36 11.58 8.07 5.08
N ILE A 37 11.51 8.46 3.81
CA ILE A 37 11.28 7.53 2.70
C ILE A 37 12.39 6.49 2.76
N GLN A 38 12.02 5.24 3.06
CA GLN A 38 13.00 4.16 3.06
C GLN A 38 13.52 3.99 1.64
N PRO A 39 14.84 4.04 1.41
CA PRO A 39 15.41 4.09 0.06
C PRO A 39 15.08 2.86 -0.79
N PHE A 40 14.73 1.74 -0.17
CA PHE A 40 14.43 0.48 -0.86
C PHE A 40 13.04 -0.05 -0.50
N HIS A 41 12.00 0.45 -1.16
CA HIS A 41 10.62 -0.06 -0.99
C HIS A 41 10.42 -1.50 -1.49
N GLN A 42 11.42 -2.06 -2.16
CA GLN A 42 11.41 -3.41 -2.74
C GLN A 42 11.97 -4.47 -1.79
N ILE A 43 12.63 -4.06 -0.72
CA ILE A 43 13.32 -4.95 0.22
C ILE A 43 12.53 -4.95 1.53
N PRO A 44 12.17 -6.12 2.09
CA PRO A 44 11.53 -6.18 3.41
C PRO A 44 12.36 -5.44 4.47
N ALA A 45 11.71 -4.76 5.41
CA ALA A 45 12.40 -3.91 6.40
C ALA A 45 13.46 -4.64 7.24
N GLY A 46 13.26 -5.94 7.49
CA GLY A 46 14.24 -6.79 8.19
C GLY A 46 15.50 -7.06 7.39
N ASP A 47 15.45 -6.92 6.06
CA ASP A 47 16.55 -7.20 5.14
C ASP A 47 17.24 -5.91 4.65
N GLN A 48 16.74 -4.73 5.04
CA GLN A 48 17.35 -3.44 4.74
C GLN A 48 18.50 -3.15 5.72
N GLU A 49 19.64 -2.67 5.21
CA GLU A 49 20.72 -2.16 6.07
C GLU A 49 20.18 -1.12 7.06
N GLY A 50 20.41 -1.34 8.36
CA GLY A 50 19.83 -0.50 9.42
C GLY A 50 18.41 -0.90 9.85
N GLY A 51 17.91 -2.08 9.47
CA GLY A 51 16.63 -2.63 9.96
C GLY A 51 15.42 -1.75 9.64
N GLY A 52 15.47 -1.03 8.51
CA GLY A 52 14.44 -0.08 8.09
C GLY A 52 14.44 1.26 8.86
N LYS A 53 15.52 1.58 9.60
CA LYS A 53 15.73 2.90 10.20
C LYS A 53 16.46 3.84 9.23
N ALA A 54 16.19 5.13 9.35
CA ALA A 54 16.94 6.12 8.59
C ALA A 54 18.38 6.20 9.13
N ARG A 55 19.39 6.06 8.25
CA ARG A 55 20.81 6.25 8.64
C ARG A 55 21.08 7.58 9.35
N SER A 56 20.25 8.60 9.10
CA SER A 56 20.35 9.93 9.72
C SER A 56 20.03 9.96 11.22
N THR A 57 19.47 8.90 11.81
CA THR A 57 19.16 8.85 13.25
C THR A 57 20.25 8.18 14.09
N GLU A 58 21.20 7.49 13.47
CA GLU A 58 22.23 6.72 14.19
C GLU A 58 23.57 7.43 14.25
N GLU A 59 23.90 8.24 13.24
CA GLU A 59 25.13 9.03 13.25
C GLU A 59 24.87 10.42 13.85
N LYS A 60 25.38 10.65 15.07
CA LYS A 60 25.41 11.98 15.67
C LYS A 60 26.34 12.85 14.81
N SER A 61 25.74 13.66 13.95
CA SER A 61 26.44 14.69 13.19
C SER A 61 27.28 15.54 14.16
N ASN A 62 28.61 15.49 14.03
CA ASN A 62 29.55 16.35 14.77
C ASN A 62 29.78 17.66 13.99
N TYR A 63 28.71 18.43 13.78
CA TYR A 63 28.82 19.82 13.35
C TYR A 63 28.67 20.76 14.53
#